data_AF-A0A963ASM3-F1
#
_entry.id   AF-A0A963ASM3-F1
#
_cell.length_a   1.000
_cell.length_b   1.000
_cell.length_c   1.000
_cell.angle_alpha   90.00
_cell.angle_beta   90.00
_cell.angle_gamma   90.00
#
_symmetry.space_group_name_H-M   'P 1'
#
loop_
_entity.id
_entity.type
_entity.pdbx_description
1 polymer ?
#
loop_
_entity_poly.entity_id
_entity_poly.type
_entity_poly.pdbx_seq_one_letter_code
_entity_poly.pdbx_strand_id
1 'polypeptide(L)'
;DRAGVIDKFGVTPEQIVDYLALVGDSVDNIPGVPKCGPKTAVKWLAEYHSLDELMARADEIKGKVGEYLRASLEQLPLARDLATIRRELRLAVEPEELTPNRPDTESLRGLYQQIESRRLLESIETAAQPEPHETGGDNHYQLVLDEQAFNGWLERLRAAELFAFDTETT
;
A
#
# COMPACT_ATOMS: atom_id res chain seq x y z
N ASP A 1 1.40 2.76 -7.13
CA ASP A 1 0.73 4.05 -7.39
C ASP A 1 -0.42 3.84 -8.39
N ARG A 2 -1.09 4.90 -8.86
CA ARG A 2 -2.19 4.80 -9.83
C ARG A 2 -1.76 4.16 -11.16
N ALA A 3 -0.59 4.52 -11.68
CA ALA A 3 -0.08 4.00 -12.94
C ALA A 3 0.16 2.48 -12.86
N GLY A 4 0.78 2.01 -11.78
CA GLY A 4 1.01 0.58 -11.58
C GLY A 4 -0.27 -0.26 -11.48
N VAL A 5 -1.39 0.31 -11.01
CA VAL A 5 -2.69 -0.38 -11.02
C VAL A 5 -3.19 -0.54 -12.45
N ILE A 6 -3.12 0.53 -13.25
CA ILE A 6 -3.55 0.50 -14.66
C ILE A 6 -2.69 -0.48 -15.46
N ASP A 7 -1.37 -0.44 -15.29
CA ASP A 7 -0.45 -1.33 -16.00
C ASP A 7 -0.66 -2.80 -15.65
N LYS A 8 -0.95 -3.09 -14.37
CA LYS A 8 -1.13 -4.46 -13.90
C LYS A 8 -2.51 -5.04 -14.20
N PHE A 9 -3.57 -4.24 -14.04
CA PHE A 9 -4.95 -4.73 -14.06
C PHE A 9 -5.76 -4.23 -15.26
N GLY A 10 -5.30 -3.20 -15.96
CA GLY A 10 -6.02 -2.60 -17.09
C GLY A 10 -7.24 -1.76 -16.68
N VAL A 11 -7.42 -1.50 -15.39
CA VAL A 11 -8.51 -0.68 -14.83
C VAL A 11 -7.95 0.40 -13.91
N THR A 12 -8.74 1.43 -13.63
CA THR A 12 -8.38 2.47 -12.67
C THR A 12 -8.51 1.95 -11.23
N PRO A 13 -7.80 2.54 -10.24
CA PRO A 13 -7.93 2.15 -8.82
C PRO A 13 -9.37 2.14 -8.32
N GLU A 14 -10.18 3.08 -8.81
CA GLU A 14 -11.58 3.23 -8.44
C GLU A 14 -12.46 2.07 -8.94
N GLN A 15 -12.00 1.35 -9.96
CA GLN A 15 -12.70 0.23 -10.59
C GLN A 15 -12.24 -1.14 -10.09
N ILE A 16 -11.25 -1.21 -9.19
CA ILE A 16 -10.68 -2.50 -8.74
C ILE A 16 -11.71 -3.39 -8.06
N VAL A 17 -12.60 -2.81 -7.25
CA VAL A 17 -13.67 -3.56 -6.58
C VAL A 17 -14.60 -4.19 -7.61
N ASP A 18 -15.02 -3.41 -8.62
CA ASP A 18 -15.89 -3.89 -9.70
C ASP A 18 -15.18 -4.96 -10.56
N TYR A 19 -13.89 -4.78 -10.82
CA TYR A 19 -13.05 -5.75 -11.51
C TYR A 19 -12.99 -7.09 -10.77
N LEU A 20 -12.75 -7.07 -9.45
CA LEU A 20 -12.72 -8.27 -8.62
C LEU A 20 -14.09 -8.93 -8.51
N ALA A 21 -15.18 -8.16 -8.44
CA ALA A 21 -16.53 -8.70 -8.45
C ALA A 21 -16.85 -9.46 -9.75
N LEU A 22 -16.29 -9.01 -10.88
CA LEU A 22 -16.48 -9.65 -12.19
C LEU A 22 -15.57 -10.86 -12.41
N VAL A 23 -14.29 -10.75 -12.07
CA VAL A 23 -13.29 -11.81 -12.32
C VAL A 23 -13.34 -12.90 -11.25
N GLY A 24 -13.73 -12.53 -10.02
CA GLY A 24 -13.64 -13.37 -8.84
C GLY A 24 -12.28 -13.27 -8.15
N ASP A 25 -12.26 -13.71 -6.90
CA ASP A 25 -11.07 -13.87 -6.06
C ASP A 25 -11.13 -15.22 -5.36
N SER A 26 -10.28 -16.16 -5.78
CA SER A 26 -10.23 -17.51 -5.19
C SER A 26 -9.67 -17.53 -3.77
N VAL A 27 -8.85 -16.55 -3.39
CA VAL A 27 -8.28 -16.48 -2.04
C VAL A 27 -9.38 -16.12 -1.04
N ASP A 28 -10.26 -15.19 -1.44
CA ASP A 28 -11.39 -14.71 -0.62
C ASP A 28 -12.72 -15.43 -0.92
N ASN A 29 -12.69 -16.54 -1.67
CA ASN A 29 -13.87 -17.33 -2.08
C ASN A 29 -14.96 -16.50 -2.80
N ILE A 30 -14.58 -15.49 -3.56
CA ILE A 30 -15.48 -14.71 -4.41
C ILE A 30 -15.50 -15.38 -5.80
N PRO A 31 -16.62 -15.99 -6.22
CA PRO A 31 -16.64 -16.81 -7.45
C PRO A 31 -16.54 -16.00 -8.75
N GLY A 32 -16.99 -14.74 -8.75
CA GLY A 32 -17.07 -13.91 -9.95
C GLY A 32 -18.09 -14.37 -10.98
N VAL A 33 -18.04 -13.81 -12.19
CA VAL A 33 -18.90 -14.20 -13.31
C VAL A 33 -18.25 -15.34 -14.08
N PRO A 34 -18.93 -16.48 -14.29
CA PRO A 34 -18.37 -17.59 -15.04
C PRO A 34 -17.89 -17.17 -16.44
N LYS A 35 -16.67 -17.58 -16.80
CA LYS A 35 -16.01 -17.23 -18.07
C LYS A 35 -15.74 -15.72 -18.27
N CYS A 36 -15.92 -14.88 -17.25
CA CYS A 36 -15.44 -13.51 -17.26
C CYS A 36 -14.01 -13.45 -16.70
N GLY A 37 -13.02 -13.47 -17.60
CA GLY A 37 -11.62 -13.29 -17.21
C GLY A 37 -11.18 -11.81 -17.22
N PRO A 38 -9.92 -11.52 -16.85
CA PRO A 38 -9.36 -10.16 -16.79
C PRO A 38 -9.63 -9.31 -18.03
N LYS A 39 -9.41 -9.85 -19.22
CA LYS A 39 -9.61 -9.12 -20.48
C LYS A 39 -11.08 -8.72 -20.71
N THR A 40 -12.01 -9.58 -20.32
CA THR A 40 -13.44 -9.31 -20.45
C THR A 40 -13.87 -8.24 -19.46
N ALA A 41 -13.46 -8.36 -18.20
CA ALA A 41 -13.75 -7.38 -17.16
C ALA A 41 -13.18 -5.99 -17.51
N VAL A 42 -11.92 -5.92 -17.96
CA VAL A 42 -11.30 -4.68 -18.44
C VAL A 42 -12.11 -4.07 -19.58
N LYS A 43 -12.49 -4.87 -20.59
CA LYS A 43 -13.29 -4.38 -21.71
C LYS A 43 -14.63 -3.79 -21.23
N TRP A 44 -15.34 -4.52 -20.37
CA TRP A 44 -16.63 -4.06 -19.85
C TRP A 44 -16.49 -2.80 -18.99
N LEU A 45 -15.49 -2.72 -18.13
CA LEU A 45 -15.28 -1.55 -17.29
C LEU A 45 -14.74 -0.33 -18.07
N ALA A 46 -14.08 -0.54 -19.20
CA ALA A 46 -13.75 0.55 -20.12
C ALA A 46 -14.98 1.08 -20.88
N GLU A 47 -15.94 0.21 -21.20
CA GLU A 47 -17.13 0.56 -21.99
C GLU A 47 -18.28 1.11 -21.12
N TYR A 48 -18.55 0.45 -19.99
CA TYR A 48 -19.67 0.75 -19.10
C TYR A 48 -19.25 1.55 -17.85
N HIS A 49 -17.95 1.75 -17.62
CA HIS A 49 -17.36 2.58 -16.55
C HIS A 49 -17.55 2.06 -15.12
N SER A 50 -18.69 1.45 -14.79
CA SER A 50 -18.99 0.88 -13.46
C SER A 50 -19.75 -0.44 -13.56
N LEU A 51 -19.73 -1.21 -12.47
CA LEU A 51 -20.53 -2.43 -12.35
C LEU A 51 -22.03 -2.14 -12.40
N ASP A 52 -22.50 -1.04 -11.80
CA ASP A 52 -23.91 -0.68 -11.81
C ASP A 52 -24.43 -0.41 -13.23
N GLU A 53 -23.68 0.34 -14.06
CA GLU A 53 -24.04 0.58 -15.46
C GLU A 53 -23.98 -0.71 -16.30
N LEU A 54 -22.98 -1.56 -16.07
CA LEU A 54 -22.89 -2.86 -16.73
C LEU A 54 -24.09 -3.76 -16.39
N MET A 55 -24.50 -3.80 -15.12
CA MET A 55 -25.66 -4.57 -14.67
C MET A 55 -26.96 -4.03 -15.26
N ALA A 56 -27.13 -2.70 -15.31
CA ALA A 56 -28.31 -2.06 -15.90
C ALA A 56 -28.45 -2.34 -17.41
N ARG A 57 -27.34 -2.58 -18.10
CA ARG A 57 -27.29 -2.86 -19.55
C ARG A 57 -26.88 -4.29 -19.89
N ALA A 58 -27.05 -5.22 -18.96
CA ALA A 58 -26.61 -6.60 -19.14
C ALA A 58 -27.24 -7.31 -20.36
N ASP A 59 -28.42 -6.85 -20.81
CA ASP A 59 -29.11 -7.35 -22.01
C ASP A 59 -28.39 -6.99 -23.33
N GLU A 60 -27.55 -5.95 -23.34
CA GLU A 60 -26.75 -5.56 -24.51
C GLU A 60 -25.57 -6.52 -24.74
N ILE A 61 -25.15 -7.24 -23.69
CA ILE A 61 -24.01 -8.15 -23.73
C ILE A 61 -24.42 -9.46 -24.41
N LYS A 62 -23.96 -9.64 -25.64
CA LYS A 62 -24.26 -10.81 -26.47
C LYS A 62 -23.32 -11.99 -26.20
N GLY A 63 -23.78 -13.18 -26.57
CA GLY A 63 -23.01 -14.43 -26.52
C GLY A 63 -22.99 -15.09 -25.14
N LYS A 64 -22.27 -16.22 -25.04
CA LYS A 64 -22.26 -17.06 -23.82
C LYS A 64 -21.82 -16.33 -22.57
N VAL A 65 -20.86 -15.41 -22.68
CA VAL A 65 -20.37 -14.64 -21.52
C VAL A 65 -21.42 -13.65 -21.01
N GLY A 66 -22.28 -13.12 -21.89
CA GLY A 66 -23.43 -12.31 -21.51
C GLY A 66 -24.55 -13.11 -20.85
N GLU A 67 -24.74 -14.38 -21.26
CA GLU A 67 -25.65 -15.30 -20.56
C GLU A 67 -25.17 -15.56 -19.12
N TYR A 68 -23.87 -15.78 -18.91
CA TYR A 68 -23.30 -15.92 -17.57
C TYR A 68 -23.39 -14.64 -16.74
N LEU A 69 -23.19 -13.47 -17.35
CA LEU A 69 -23.40 -12.18 -16.69
C LEU A 69 -24.84 -12.05 -16.19
N ARG A 70 -25.82 -12.28 -17.07
CA ARG A 70 -27.25 -12.23 -16.72
C ARG A 70 -27.63 -13.23 -15.62
N ALA A 71 -27.08 -14.44 -15.68
CA ALA A 71 -27.25 -15.45 -14.62
C ALA A 71 -26.57 -15.07 -13.29
N SER A 72 -25.63 -14.12 -13.29
CA SER A 72 -24.87 -13.68 -12.12
C SER A 72 -25.36 -12.34 -11.53
N LEU A 73 -26.39 -11.71 -12.10
CA LEU A 73 -26.80 -10.36 -11.69
C LEU A 73 -27.19 -10.26 -10.20
N GLU A 74 -27.84 -11.29 -9.66
CA GLU A 74 -28.26 -11.30 -8.25
C GLU A 74 -27.08 -11.42 -7.27
N GLN A 75 -25.99 -12.08 -7.67
CA GLN A 75 -24.82 -12.29 -6.81
C GLN A 75 -23.78 -11.16 -6.90
N LEU A 76 -23.79 -10.38 -7.98
CA LEU A 76 -22.81 -9.32 -8.21
C LEU A 76 -22.78 -8.22 -7.13
N PRO A 77 -23.92 -7.75 -6.59
CA PRO A 77 -23.91 -6.83 -5.46
C PRO A 77 -23.18 -7.38 -4.23
N LEU A 78 -23.39 -8.66 -3.92
CA LEU A 78 -22.71 -9.33 -2.82
C LEU A 78 -21.22 -9.51 -3.11
N ALA A 79 -20.85 -9.91 -4.31
CA ALA A 79 -19.45 -10.04 -4.71
C ALA A 79 -18.70 -8.70 -4.60
N ARG A 80 -19.33 -7.61 -5.03
CA ARG A 80 -18.79 -6.24 -4.85
C ARG A 80 -18.65 -5.89 -3.38
N ASP A 81 -19.65 -6.21 -2.56
CA ASP A 81 -19.61 -5.93 -1.13
C ASP A 81 -18.47 -6.67 -0.42
N LEU A 82 -18.29 -7.95 -0.74
CA LEU A 82 -17.22 -8.80 -0.21
C LEU A 82 -15.83 -8.29 -0.61
N ALA A 83 -15.67 -7.79 -1.84
CA ALA A 83 -14.42 -7.20 -2.31
C ALA A 83 -14.17 -5.78 -1.75
N THR A 84 -15.15 -5.16 -1.08
CA THR A 84 -15.04 -3.78 -0.61
C THR A 84 -14.45 -3.72 0.80
N ILE A 85 -13.26 -3.11 0.90
CA ILE A 85 -12.62 -2.80 2.18
C ILE A 85 -13.47 -1.81 2.99
N ARG A 86 -13.83 -2.18 4.21
CA ARG A 86 -14.50 -1.27 5.17
C ARG A 86 -13.49 -0.29 5.74
N ARG A 87 -13.73 1.02 5.55
CA ARG A 87 -12.82 2.09 5.99
C ARG A 87 -13.31 2.82 7.23
N GLU A 88 -14.57 2.61 7.59
CA GLU A 88 -15.28 3.31 8.66
C GLU A 88 -15.29 2.50 9.97
N LEU A 89 -14.32 1.60 10.14
CA LEU A 89 -14.20 0.77 11.33
C LEU A 89 -13.69 1.63 12.50
N ARG A 90 -14.45 1.66 13.59
CA ARG A 90 -14.00 2.32 14.83
C ARG A 90 -12.97 1.45 15.53
N LEU A 91 -11.76 1.96 15.64
CA LEU A 91 -10.66 1.31 16.34
C LEU A 91 -10.38 2.04 17.67
N ALA A 92 -9.72 1.35 18.58
CA ALA A 92 -9.37 1.91 19.89
C ALA A 92 -8.11 2.79 19.85
N VAL A 93 -7.40 2.78 18.73
CA VAL A 93 -6.14 3.49 18.50
C VAL A 93 -6.17 4.12 17.11
N GLU A 94 -5.59 5.30 17.00
CA GLU A 94 -5.40 6.03 15.75
C GLU A 94 -4.02 5.72 15.13
N PRO A 95 -3.83 5.90 13.80
CA PRO A 95 -2.58 5.60 13.13
C PRO A 95 -1.35 6.31 13.73
N GLU A 96 -1.53 7.53 14.22
CA GLU A 96 -0.46 8.33 14.83
C GLU A 96 0.01 7.79 16.17
N GLU A 97 -0.80 6.96 16.84
CA GLU A 97 -0.45 6.30 18.10
C GLU A 97 0.37 5.01 17.86
N LEU A 98 0.44 4.53 16.62
CA LEU A 98 1.19 3.31 16.24
C LEU A 98 2.69 3.59 16.06
N THR A 99 3.32 4.11 17.11
CA THR A 99 4.78 4.34 17.12
C THR A 99 5.53 3.11 17.60
N PRO A 100 6.73 2.80 17.05
CA PRO A 100 7.56 1.71 17.54
C PRO A 100 7.90 1.89 19.03
N ASN A 101 7.52 0.91 19.84
CA ASN A 101 7.89 0.85 21.25
C ASN A 101 9.26 0.18 21.42
N ARG A 102 9.94 0.47 22.55
CA ARG A 102 11.15 -0.27 22.92
C ARG A 102 10.80 -1.76 23.09
N PRO A 103 11.53 -2.67 22.42
CA PRO A 103 11.23 -4.10 22.49
C PRO A 103 11.45 -4.64 23.91
N ASP A 104 10.52 -5.46 24.37
CA ASP A 104 10.68 -6.27 25.58
C ASP A 104 11.49 -7.53 25.24
N THR A 105 12.81 -7.42 25.36
CA THR A 105 13.76 -8.48 24.98
C THR A 105 13.64 -9.73 25.85
N GLU A 106 13.16 -9.62 27.08
CA GLU A 106 12.96 -10.76 27.98
C GLU A 106 11.76 -11.58 27.52
N SER A 107 10.62 -10.92 27.31
CA SER A 107 9.42 -11.57 26.76
C SER A 107 9.66 -12.19 25.39
N LEU A 108 10.38 -11.48 24.51
CA LEU A 108 10.75 -11.99 23.18
C LEU A 108 11.64 -13.22 23.26
N ARG A 109 12.64 -13.24 24.16
CA ARG A 109 13.53 -14.41 24.35
C ARG A 109 12.74 -15.64 24.78
N GLY A 110 11.80 -15.49 25.71
CA GLY A 110 10.91 -16.58 26.14
C GLY A 110 10.07 -17.15 24.99
N LEU A 111 9.42 -16.27 24.21
CA LEU A 111 8.63 -16.68 23.05
C LEU A 111 9.48 -17.38 21.98
N TYR A 112 10.67 -16.86 21.69
CA TYR A 112 11.55 -17.43 20.67
C TYR A 112 12.13 -18.80 21.06
N GLN A 113 12.39 -19.01 22.36
CA GLN A 113 12.73 -20.33 22.89
C GLN A 113 11.56 -21.30 22.74
N GLN A 114 10.32 -20.86 23.01
CA GLN A 114 9.12 -21.70 22.89
C GLN A 114 8.87 -22.18 21.45
N ILE A 115 9.16 -21.33 20.45
CA ILE A 115 9.07 -21.71 19.03
C ILE A 115 10.39 -22.29 18.47
N GLU A 116 11.38 -22.53 19.33
CA GLU A 116 12.69 -23.11 19.01
C GLU A 116 13.47 -22.37 17.90
N SER A 117 13.25 -21.06 17.74
CA SER A 117 13.83 -20.27 16.66
C SER A 117 15.19 -19.69 17.03
N ARG A 118 16.26 -20.44 16.72
CA ARG A 118 17.66 -20.00 16.95
C ARG A 118 18.00 -18.68 16.25
N ARG A 119 17.56 -18.51 14.99
CA ARG A 119 17.78 -17.28 14.20
C ARG A 119 17.19 -16.04 14.88
N LEU A 120 16.01 -16.15 15.48
CA LEU A 120 15.38 -15.02 16.16
C LEU A 120 16.04 -14.73 17.51
N LEU A 121 16.49 -15.75 18.23
CA LEU A 121 17.28 -15.57 19.45
C LEU A 121 18.58 -14.79 19.19
N GLU A 122 19.32 -15.14 18.14
CA GLU A 122 20.54 -14.44 17.70
C GLU A 122 20.26 -12.97 17.33
N SER A 123 19.09 -12.69 16.74
CA SER A 123 18.69 -11.32 16.37
C SER A 123 18.47 -10.39 17.57
N ILE A 124 18.00 -10.92 18.72
CA ILE A 124 17.86 -10.13 19.95
C ILE A 124 19.24 -9.70 20.48
N GLU A 125 20.22 -10.59 20.38
CA GLU A 125 21.57 -10.36 20.88
C GLU A 125 22.34 -9.37 20.00
N THR A 126 22.05 -9.38 18.71
CA THR A 126 22.64 -8.44 17.73
C THR A 126 21.97 -7.06 17.78
N ALA A 127 20.65 -6.99 18.03
CA ALA A 127 19.90 -5.75 18.16
C ALA A 127 20.17 -4.99 19.48
N ALA A 128 20.86 -5.61 20.44
CA ALA A 128 21.22 -5.02 21.74
C ALA A 128 22.42 -4.06 21.67
N GLN A 129 23.00 -3.82 20.49
CA GLN A 129 23.84 -2.66 20.24
C GLN A 129 22.98 -1.54 19.65
N PRO A 130 22.38 -0.66 20.47
CA PRO A 130 22.16 0.68 19.97
C PRO A 130 23.57 1.22 19.68
N GLU A 131 23.91 1.39 18.41
CA GLU A 131 24.79 2.50 18.06
C GLU A 131 24.20 3.70 18.81
N PRO A 132 24.96 4.33 19.73
CA PRO A 132 24.49 5.58 20.27
C PRO A 132 24.34 6.50 19.06
N HIS A 133 23.10 6.79 18.68
CA HIS A 133 22.83 8.12 18.18
C HIS A 133 23.14 9.04 19.36
N GLU A 134 24.43 9.38 19.47
CA GLU A 134 24.82 10.66 19.99
C GLU A 134 23.85 11.64 19.35
N THR A 135 23.00 12.24 20.16
CA THR A 135 22.35 13.49 19.80
C THR A 135 23.52 14.45 19.63
N GLY A 136 24.04 14.49 18.39
CA GLY A 136 25.12 15.37 17.97
C GLY A 136 24.76 16.76 18.45
N GLY A 137 25.67 17.36 19.20
CA GLY A 137 25.45 18.58 19.96
C GLY A 137 24.91 19.73 19.10
N ASP A 138 24.24 20.69 19.74
CA ASP A 138 23.76 21.97 19.20
C ASP A 138 23.86 22.11 17.67
N ASN A 139 22.97 21.40 16.96
CA ASN A 139 22.89 21.53 15.51
C ASN A 139 22.29 22.90 15.17
N HIS A 140 23.16 23.88 14.93
CA HIS A 140 22.79 25.22 14.47
C HIS A 140 22.39 25.19 13.00
N TYR A 141 21.10 25.07 12.74
CA TYR A 141 20.54 25.22 11.40
C TYR A 141 20.40 26.70 11.03
N GLN A 142 20.87 27.06 9.83
CA GLN A 142 20.63 28.38 9.24
C GLN A 142 19.95 28.20 7.89
N LEU A 143 18.80 28.86 7.72
CA LEU A 143 18.11 28.93 6.45
C LEU A 143 18.83 29.90 5.50
N VAL A 144 19.14 29.48 4.28
CA VAL A 144 19.79 30.29 3.24
C VAL A 144 18.83 30.42 2.06
N LEU A 145 18.28 31.62 1.86
CA LEU A 145 17.31 31.90 0.79
C LEU A 145 17.77 33.00 -0.18
N ASP A 146 18.94 33.60 0.06
CA ASP A 146 19.49 34.67 -0.77
C ASP A 146 20.97 34.45 -1.10
N GLU A 147 21.41 35.12 -2.17
CA GLU A 147 22.76 34.97 -2.73
C GLU A 147 23.86 35.50 -1.81
N GLN A 148 23.56 36.52 -0.99
CA GLN A 148 24.53 37.09 -0.07
C GLN A 148 24.85 36.08 1.06
N ALA A 149 23.80 35.48 1.65
CA ALA A 149 23.92 34.45 2.65
C ALA A 149 24.58 33.18 2.09
N PHE A 150 24.27 32.81 0.84
CA PHE A 150 24.92 31.69 0.15
C PHE A 150 26.43 31.91 0.00
N ASN A 151 26.86 33.08 -0.49
CA ASN A 151 28.27 33.39 -0.65
C ASN A 151 29.04 33.38 0.68
N GLY A 152 28.40 33.82 1.77
CA GLY A 152 28.96 33.72 3.11
C GLY A 152 29.19 32.27 3.55
N TRP A 153 28.26 31.36 3.27
CA TRP A 153 28.41 29.93 3.53
C TRP A 153 29.46 29.28 2.62
N LEU A 154 29.53 29.69 1.35
CA LEU A 154 30.50 29.15 0.40
C LEU A 154 31.94 29.39 0.85
N GLU A 155 32.25 30.59 1.36
CA GLU A 155 33.59 30.89 1.91
C GLU A 155 33.90 30.05 3.15
N ARG A 156 32.91 29.82 4.02
CA ARG A 156 33.08 28.96 5.21
C ARG A 156 33.34 27.51 4.82
N LEU A 157 32.61 26.98 3.84
CA LEU A 157 32.79 25.61 3.34
C LEU A 157 34.15 25.42 2.65
N ARG A 158 34.63 26.43 1.91
CA ARG A 158 35.98 26.41 1.31
C ARG A 158 37.11 26.36 2.35
N ALA A 159 36.91 26.99 3.51
CA ALA A 159 37.86 26.99 4.61
C ALA A 159 37.76 25.75 5.51
N ALA A 160 36.71 24.95 5.37
CA ALA A 160 36.51 23.75 6.18
C ALA A 160 37.39 22.59 5.67
N GLU A 161 37.97 21.84 6.61
CA GLU A 161 38.76 20.64 6.29
C GLU A 161 37.91 19.53 5.68
N LEU A 162 36.65 19.42 6.12
CA LEU A 162 35.67 18.45 5.63
C LEU A 162 34.26 19.02 5.76
N PHE A 163 33.40 18.73 4.79
CA PHE A 163 31.96 18.92 4.88
C PHE A 163 31.25 17.84 4.05
N ALA A 164 29.99 17.58 4.37
CA ALA A 164 29.13 16.65 3.65
C ALA A 164 27.89 17.37 3.13
N PHE A 165 27.37 16.93 2.00
CA PHE A 165 26.05 17.34 1.52
C PHE A 165 25.06 16.22 1.79
N ASP A 166 23.96 16.58 2.44
CA ASP A 166 22.75 15.77 2.49
C ASP A 166 21.72 16.41 1.56
N THR A 167 21.13 15.60 0.67
CA THR A 167 20.20 16.09 -0.34
C THR A 167 18.92 15.28 -0.28
N GLU A 168 17.82 15.92 0.08
CA GLU A 168 16.50 15.31 -0.06
C GLU A 168 15.98 15.55 -1.48
N THR A 169 15.80 14.47 -2.23
CA THR A 169 15.17 14.48 -3.56
C THR A 169 13.72 14.04 -3.46
N THR A 170 12.81 14.76 -4.09
CA THR A 170 11.39 14.37 -4.26
C THR A 170 11.16 13.65 -5.58
#